data_AF-A0A7Y9DQA0-F1
#
_entry.id   AF-A0A7Y9DQA0-F1
#
_cell.length_a   1.000
_cell.length_b   1.000
_cell.length_c   1.000
_cell.angle_alpha   90.00
_cell.angle_beta   90.00
_cell.angle_gamma   90.00
#
_symmetry.space_group_name_H-M   'P 1'
#
loop_
_entity.id
_entity.type
_entity.pdbx_description
1 polymer ?
#
loop_
_entity_poly.entity_id
_entity_poly.type
_entity_poly.pdbx_seq_one_letter_code
_entity_poly.pdbx_strand_id
1 'polypeptide(L)'
;MRPVPWKVRPIPTVWLDHTTGIGVTDSGARVTPVIEGRRKRPTLAELLNTAHNLRAERIMLTGKVPTTGAGETHWLITPTPGWTEGGHWLSSPPTGRFTHDTTGDKLEVRTAAEWFTSADGDLTPDEARQAWVATSEAIRSVARDAELLKSPAATGTQLWAQSLPRTVDPEPLDEDVAELLHRTAGQHRIEHLTTGPSACGCGGCRPLVDLGATSHGGFSYVDGRFMYASLCRELGTGPARRLTAAQAEELLTTSPYARARFHVEFTVPEWWDTLGVLPVAHDDVQDGWHYPNVPGARGRTWVDGVELKLALDGGWDVEVLEGIEFTKARVLDTWADRLRRARERLTQDRDLPAPVRAAAVSAVRAVLIQGIGAFASRGRETTHVVWSAREVPAHAAATVVRHGDAFAYRTRAARPAGQAAALYRPELAAQVWSRGRARVLECPTALSKRLPGAGMTYAGGALSVDPATLLGVNGDAIYTTSVPAWSLPVTVPGGGDDGEVGRMRLQGWLASTKLPSTTAERNRLRQRAEAAGVEEALVAAGAGEPTADVAATDQVDA
;
A
#
# COMPACT_ATOMS: atom_id res chain seq x y z
N MET A 1 22.77 -15.39 -0.56
CA MET A 1 23.63 -14.33 -1.12
C MET A 1 23.04 -13.00 -0.70
N ARG A 2 23.81 -12.28 0.11
CA ARG A 2 23.43 -10.98 0.64
C ARG A 2 23.14 -9.99 -0.51
N PRO A 3 22.02 -9.24 -0.46
CA PRO A 3 21.76 -8.21 -1.46
C PRO A 3 22.82 -7.11 -1.37
N VAL A 4 23.41 -6.80 -2.52
CA VAL A 4 24.36 -5.70 -2.65
C VAL A 4 23.59 -4.45 -3.06
N PRO A 5 23.69 -3.35 -2.30
CA PRO A 5 23.09 -2.07 -2.70
C PRO A 5 23.67 -1.58 -4.03
N TRP A 6 22.82 -1.19 -4.97
CA TRP A 6 23.19 -0.55 -6.23
C TRP A 6 23.82 0.83 -5.96
N LYS A 7 24.95 1.15 -6.60
CA LYS A 7 25.43 2.53 -6.65
C LYS A 7 24.71 3.25 -7.78
N VAL A 8 23.93 4.27 -7.44
CA VAL A 8 23.21 5.08 -8.41
C VAL A 8 23.70 6.51 -8.36
N ARG A 9 23.88 7.11 -9.54
CA ARG A 9 24.09 8.55 -9.67
C ARG A 9 22.73 9.28 -9.61
N PRO A 10 22.71 10.54 -9.18
CA PRO A 10 21.54 11.39 -9.36
C PRO A 10 21.10 11.41 -10.82
N ILE A 11 19.79 11.31 -11.06
CA ILE A 11 19.18 11.36 -12.39
C ILE A 11 18.76 12.81 -12.64
N PRO A 12 19.34 13.52 -13.62
CA PRO A 12 18.92 14.88 -13.97
C PRO A 12 17.43 14.91 -14.29
N THR A 13 16.66 15.60 -13.47
CA THR A 13 15.19 15.62 -13.52
C THR A 13 14.70 17.03 -13.78
N VAL A 14 13.68 17.13 -14.63
CA VAL A 14 12.85 18.32 -14.78
C VAL A 14 11.44 18.02 -14.31
N TRP A 15 10.87 18.96 -13.56
CA TRP A 15 9.55 18.87 -12.96
C TRP A 15 8.64 19.79 -13.76
N LEU A 16 7.61 19.24 -14.40
CA LEU A 16 6.76 20.00 -15.33
C LEU A 16 5.28 19.77 -15.01
N ASP A 17 4.47 20.81 -15.10
CA ASP A 17 3.02 20.65 -15.09
C ASP A 17 2.57 20.06 -16.44
N HIS A 18 1.78 18.98 -16.41
CA HIS A 18 1.37 18.30 -17.64
C HIS A 18 0.61 19.23 -18.61
N THR A 19 -0.22 20.14 -18.09
CA THR A 19 -1.14 20.94 -18.91
C THR A 19 -0.45 22.14 -19.55
N THR A 20 0.44 22.80 -18.81
CA THR A 20 1.09 24.04 -19.20
C THR A 20 2.52 23.84 -19.67
N GLY A 21 3.17 22.74 -19.27
CA GLY A 21 4.60 22.47 -19.45
C GLY A 21 5.54 23.41 -18.72
N ILE A 22 5.01 24.35 -17.92
CA ILE A 22 5.81 25.22 -17.06
C ILE A 22 6.30 24.41 -15.87
N GLY A 23 7.51 24.69 -15.40
CA GLY A 23 8.03 24.00 -14.25
C GLY A 23 9.41 24.45 -13.81
N VAL A 24 10.18 23.52 -13.24
CA VAL A 24 11.49 23.78 -12.66
C VAL A 24 12.48 22.64 -12.91
N THR A 25 13.77 22.95 -12.98
CA THR A 25 14.85 21.95 -12.93
C THR A 25 15.09 21.48 -11.50
N ASP A 26 15.94 20.46 -11.30
CA ASP A 26 16.36 20.02 -9.95
C ASP A 26 16.98 21.14 -9.09
N SER A 27 17.64 22.13 -9.72
CA SER A 27 18.20 23.30 -9.03
C SER A 27 17.16 24.37 -8.70
N GLY A 28 15.90 24.19 -9.10
CA GLY A 28 14.82 25.17 -8.94
C GLY A 28 14.79 26.26 -10.02
N ALA A 29 15.62 26.17 -11.06
CA ALA A 29 15.58 27.12 -12.17
C ALA A 29 14.27 26.98 -12.95
N ARG A 30 13.61 28.10 -13.24
CA ARG A 30 12.33 28.10 -13.97
C ARG A 30 12.50 27.56 -15.39
N VAL A 31 11.52 26.77 -15.81
CA VAL A 31 11.41 26.18 -17.14
C VAL A 31 10.09 26.61 -17.77
N THR A 32 10.18 27.05 -19.02
CA THR A 32 9.03 27.35 -19.89
C THR A 32 9.16 26.46 -21.13
N PRO A 33 8.09 25.77 -21.57
CA PRO A 33 8.19 24.88 -22.70
C PRO A 33 8.32 25.69 -23.99
N VAL A 34 9.05 25.14 -24.95
CA VAL A 34 9.08 25.69 -26.31
C VAL A 34 7.87 25.12 -27.04
N ILE A 35 6.86 25.97 -27.29
CA ILE A 35 5.64 25.59 -28.00
C ILE A 35 5.72 26.09 -29.44
N GLU A 36 5.55 25.18 -30.39
CA GLU A 36 5.49 25.48 -31.82
C GLU A 36 4.07 25.91 -32.23
N GLY A 37 4.00 26.96 -33.05
CA GLY A 37 2.76 27.50 -33.59
C GLY A 37 1.95 28.35 -32.62
N ARG A 38 0.63 28.41 -32.82
CA ARG A 38 -0.31 29.26 -32.04
C ARG A 38 -0.94 28.56 -30.83
N ARG A 39 -0.49 27.34 -30.49
CA ARG A 39 -1.05 26.55 -29.39
C ARG A 39 -0.67 27.18 -28.04
N LYS A 40 -1.54 26.98 -27.05
CA LYS A 40 -1.33 27.46 -25.67
C LYS A 40 -0.86 26.36 -24.71
N ARG A 41 -0.90 25.10 -25.13
CA ARG A 41 -0.52 23.93 -24.35
C ARG A 41 0.49 23.09 -25.14
N PRO A 42 1.56 22.60 -24.51
CA PRO A 42 2.54 21.77 -25.18
C PRO A 42 1.98 20.38 -25.47
N THR A 43 2.49 19.78 -26.53
CA THR A 43 2.37 18.36 -26.85
C THR A 43 3.43 17.55 -26.11
N LEU A 44 3.28 16.23 -26.08
CA LEU A 44 4.29 15.34 -25.50
C LEU A 44 5.66 15.54 -26.16
N ALA A 45 5.72 15.64 -27.49
CA ALA A 45 6.97 15.90 -28.22
C ALA A 45 7.66 17.20 -27.76
N GLU A 46 6.90 18.27 -27.56
CA GLU A 46 7.45 19.56 -27.07
C GLU A 46 7.96 19.46 -25.62
N LEU A 47 7.31 18.67 -24.77
CA LEU A 47 7.80 18.38 -23.42
C LEU A 47 9.12 17.58 -23.46
N LEU A 48 9.19 16.55 -24.32
CA LEU A 48 10.39 15.75 -24.52
C LEU A 48 11.56 16.62 -25.03
N ASN A 49 11.31 17.47 -26.03
CA ASN A 49 12.31 18.38 -26.59
C ASN A 49 12.78 19.42 -25.55
N THR A 50 11.85 19.98 -24.76
CA THR A 50 12.18 20.91 -23.68
C THR A 50 13.12 20.26 -22.67
N ALA A 51 12.81 19.04 -22.22
CA ALA A 51 13.63 18.30 -21.27
C ALA A 51 15.00 17.88 -21.86
N HIS A 52 15.03 17.46 -23.12
CA HIS A 52 16.25 17.14 -23.84
C HIS A 52 17.21 18.33 -23.93
N ASN A 53 16.70 19.52 -24.25
CA ASN A 53 17.49 20.76 -24.31
C ASN A 53 18.09 21.13 -22.95
N LEU A 54 17.42 20.77 -21.86
CA LEU A 54 17.91 20.93 -20.49
C LEU A 54 18.85 19.81 -20.04
N ARG A 55 19.19 18.86 -20.92
CA ARG A 55 19.97 17.65 -20.61
C ARG A 55 19.36 16.82 -19.47
N ALA A 56 18.03 16.84 -19.35
CA ALA A 56 17.31 16.02 -18.39
C ALA A 56 17.19 14.58 -18.93
N GLU A 57 17.30 13.61 -18.03
CA GLU A 57 17.09 12.18 -18.31
C GLU A 57 15.69 11.72 -17.86
N ARG A 58 15.00 12.56 -17.07
CA ARG A 58 13.67 12.27 -16.53
C ARG A 58 12.79 13.51 -16.49
N ILE A 59 11.54 13.34 -16.90
CA ILE A 59 10.45 14.29 -16.63
C ILE A 59 9.58 13.73 -15.51
N MET A 60 9.36 14.52 -14.47
CA MET A 60 8.35 14.27 -13.43
C MET A 60 7.16 15.20 -13.66
N LEU A 61 6.07 14.63 -14.17
CA LEU A 61 4.84 15.36 -14.46
C LEU A 61 4.01 15.55 -13.19
N THR A 62 3.55 16.78 -12.99
CA THR A 62 2.56 17.13 -11.96
C THR A 62 1.23 17.56 -12.59
N GLY A 63 0.24 17.83 -11.74
CA GLY A 63 -1.12 18.18 -12.15
C GLY A 63 -1.95 16.99 -12.62
N LYS A 64 -3.13 17.28 -13.18
CA LYS A 64 -4.04 16.27 -13.73
C LYS A 64 -3.50 15.65 -15.02
N VAL A 65 -2.78 14.54 -14.86
CA VAL A 65 -2.38 13.67 -15.96
C VAL A 65 -3.63 13.01 -16.55
N PRO A 66 -3.79 12.93 -17.88
CA PRO A 66 -4.98 12.36 -18.51
C PRO A 66 -5.19 10.91 -18.09
N THR A 67 -6.41 10.57 -17.68
CA THR A 67 -6.86 9.19 -17.59
C THR A 67 -7.29 8.76 -18.99
N THR A 68 -6.90 7.56 -19.41
CA THR A 68 -7.28 7.02 -20.74
C THR A 68 -8.51 6.14 -20.56
N GLY A 69 -9.60 6.47 -21.25
CA GLY A 69 -10.80 5.65 -21.29
C GLY A 69 -10.58 4.33 -22.04
N ALA A 70 -11.48 3.37 -21.85
CA ALA A 70 -11.44 2.12 -22.60
C ALA A 70 -11.57 2.39 -24.10
N GLY A 71 -10.60 1.92 -24.90
CA GLY A 71 -10.56 2.12 -26.35
C GLY A 71 -9.95 3.44 -26.83
N GLU A 72 -9.64 4.38 -25.93
CA GLU A 72 -8.95 5.63 -26.29
C GLU A 72 -7.44 5.41 -26.45
N THR A 73 -6.82 6.21 -27.32
CA THR A 73 -5.35 6.25 -27.47
C THR A 73 -4.72 6.83 -26.20
N HIS A 74 -3.80 6.09 -25.60
CA HIS A 74 -3.11 6.56 -24.39
C HIS A 74 -2.17 7.73 -24.73
N TRP A 75 -2.09 8.73 -23.85
CA TRP A 75 -1.33 9.98 -24.14
C TRP A 75 0.18 9.75 -24.38
N LEU A 76 0.75 8.69 -23.78
CA LEU A 76 2.15 8.27 -24.01
C LEU A 76 2.44 7.66 -25.39
N ILE A 77 1.43 7.18 -26.12
CA ILE A 77 1.61 6.56 -27.46
C ILE A 77 1.13 7.49 -28.57
N THR A 78 1.07 8.79 -28.29
CA THR A 78 0.76 9.79 -29.29
C THR A 78 2.01 10.06 -30.13
N PRO A 79 1.89 10.43 -31.43
CA PRO A 79 3.06 10.65 -32.27
C PRO A 79 4.05 11.65 -31.68
N THR A 80 5.30 11.23 -31.51
CA THR A 80 6.42 12.05 -31.00
C THR A 80 7.53 12.18 -32.05
N PRO A 81 7.45 13.14 -33.00
CA PRO A 81 8.48 13.32 -34.02
C PRO A 81 9.88 13.54 -33.40
N GLY A 82 10.89 12.85 -33.92
CA GLY A 82 12.27 12.89 -33.42
C GLY A 82 12.54 11.97 -32.22
N TRP A 83 11.56 11.15 -31.82
CA TRP A 83 11.68 10.22 -30.71
C TRP A 83 11.17 8.84 -31.09
N THR A 84 11.97 7.84 -30.77
CA THR A 84 11.60 6.43 -30.84
C THR A 84 11.02 5.98 -29.51
N GLU A 85 9.81 5.41 -29.54
CA GLU A 85 9.15 4.82 -28.37
C GLU A 85 9.88 3.54 -27.91
N GLY A 86 10.12 3.43 -26.60
CA GLY A 86 10.61 2.21 -25.94
C GLY A 86 9.48 1.45 -25.22
N GLY A 87 9.83 0.39 -24.47
CA GLY A 87 8.83 -0.37 -23.70
C GLY A 87 8.15 0.48 -22.62
N HIS A 88 6.96 1.01 -22.90
CA HIS A 88 6.19 1.83 -21.98
C HIS A 88 5.52 0.97 -20.88
N TRP A 89 5.06 1.62 -19.81
CA TRP A 89 4.12 1.06 -18.85
C TRP A 89 2.88 1.95 -18.86
N LEU A 90 1.77 1.46 -19.40
CA LEU A 90 0.56 2.26 -19.63
C LEU A 90 -0.44 2.19 -18.47
N SER A 91 -0.27 1.22 -17.56
CA SER A 91 -1.06 1.15 -16.33
C SER A 91 -0.67 2.24 -15.34
N SER A 92 -1.53 2.51 -14.35
CA SER A 92 -1.29 3.55 -13.36
C SER A 92 -0.27 3.14 -12.27
N PRO A 93 0.71 4.00 -11.91
CA PRO A 93 1.08 5.25 -12.59
C PRO A 93 1.85 4.97 -13.89
N PRO A 94 1.57 5.69 -14.98
CA PRO A 94 2.17 5.43 -16.28
C PRO A 94 3.66 5.80 -16.31
N THR A 95 4.44 5.11 -17.15
CA THR A 95 5.86 5.42 -17.41
C THR A 95 6.14 5.34 -18.91
N GLY A 96 6.46 6.48 -19.51
CA GLY A 96 6.93 6.60 -20.88
C GLY A 96 8.44 6.46 -20.95
N ARG A 97 8.94 5.82 -22.02
CA ARG A 97 10.37 5.65 -22.28
C ARG A 97 10.65 6.02 -23.72
N PHE A 98 11.47 7.03 -23.95
CA PHE A 98 11.75 7.55 -25.28
C PHE A 98 13.25 7.58 -25.51
N THR A 99 13.66 7.37 -26.77
CA THR A 99 15.04 7.54 -27.22
C THR A 99 15.05 8.59 -28.32
N HIS A 100 15.85 9.64 -28.17
CA HIS A 100 15.95 10.69 -29.18
C HIS A 100 16.67 10.16 -30.42
N ASP A 101 16.09 10.33 -31.60
CA ASP A 101 16.53 9.65 -32.82
C ASP A 101 17.95 10.05 -33.25
N THR A 102 18.30 11.32 -33.06
CA THR A 102 19.59 11.87 -33.52
C THR A 102 20.71 11.67 -32.51
N THR A 103 20.45 11.85 -31.22
CA THR A 103 21.50 11.82 -30.18
C THR A 103 21.59 10.46 -29.48
N GLY A 104 20.55 9.62 -29.59
CA GLY A 104 20.43 8.38 -28.82
C GLY A 104 20.15 8.59 -27.33
N ASP A 105 19.90 9.84 -26.90
CA ASP A 105 19.64 10.15 -25.49
C ASP A 105 18.32 9.53 -25.03
N LYS A 106 18.34 8.93 -23.84
CA LYS A 106 17.17 8.26 -23.26
C LYS A 106 16.47 9.19 -22.29
N LEU A 107 15.15 9.26 -22.40
CA LEU A 107 14.31 10.07 -21.53
C LEU A 107 13.13 9.26 -20.98
N GLU A 108 12.95 9.30 -19.67
CA GLU A 108 11.79 8.69 -19.01
C GLU A 108 10.77 9.75 -18.59
N VAL A 109 9.50 9.54 -18.95
CA VAL A 109 8.38 10.39 -18.52
C VAL A 109 7.62 9.65 -17.43
N ARG A 110 7.55 10.23 -16.24
CA ARG A 110 6.87 9.66 -15.07
C ARG A 110 5.97 10.70 -14.42
N THR A 111 5.12 10.28 -13.50
CA THR A 111 4.21 11.17 -12.77
C THR A 111 4.67 11.32 -11.33
N ALA A 112 4.66 12.54 -10.78
CA ALA A 112 4.97 12.82 -9.39
C ALA A 112 4.04 12.05 -8.43
N ALA A 113 2.81 11.76 -8.86
CA ALA A 113 1.84 10.92 -8.16
C ALA A 113 2.32 9.49 -7.86
N GLU A 114 3.37 8.99 -8.53
CA GLU A 114 4.00 7.71 -8.16
C GLU A 114 4.65 7.75 -6.78
N TRP A 115 5.11 8.93 -6.37
CA TRP A 115 5.79 9.17 -5.10
C TRP A 115 4.89 9.87 -4.09
N PHE A 116 4.10 10.84 -4.54
CA PHE A 116 3.33 11.73 -3.69
C PHE A 116 1.85 11.45 -3.86
N THR A 117 1.33 10.50 -3.08
CA THR A 117 -0.12 10.28 -2.98
C THR A 117 -0.68 11.28 -1.96
N SER A 118 -0.93 12.52 -2.36
CA SER A 118 -1.67 13.50 -1.53
C SER A 118 -3.17 13.40 -1.84
N ALA A 119 -4.01 13.52 -0.80
CA ALA A 119 -5.46 13.61 -0.92
C ALA A 119 -5.89 14.95 -1.55
N ASP A 120 -5.08 15.99 -1.39
CA ASP A 120 -5.28 17.31 -1.97
C ASP A 120 -4.54 17.39 -3.30
N GLY A 121 -5.33 17.49 -4.37
CA GLY A 121 -4.87 17.45 -5.75
C GLY A 121 -3.85 18.53 -6.10
N ASP A 122 -2.91 18.11 -6.97
CA ASP A 122 -2.02 18.90 -7.82
C ASP A 122 -0.94 19.74 -7.10
N LEU A 123 0.06 19.06 -6.52
CA LEU A 123 1.36 19.68 -6.24
C LEU A 123 1.84 20.45 -7.47
N THR A 124 2.25 21.69 -7.29
CA THR A 124 2.98 22.42 -8.32
C THR A 124 4.32 21.72 -8.61
N PRO A 125 4.92 21.95 -9.79
CA PRO A 125 6.23 21.38 -10.10
C PRO A 125 7.31 21.68 -9.05
N ASP A 126 7.32 22.88 -8.48
CA ASP A 126 8.29 23.24 -7.44
C ASP A 126 7.97 22.60 -6.09
N GLU A 127 6.70 22.48 -5.68
CA GLU A 127 6.34 21.74 -4.46
C GLU A 127 6.71 20.26 -4.57
N ALA A 128 6.50 19.63 -5.73
CA ALA A 128 6.91 18.24 -5.98
C ALA A 128 8.44 18.07 -5.91
N ARG A 129 9.20 19.02 -6.48
CA ARG A 129 10.66 19.07 -6.36
C ARG A 129 11.11 19.25 -4.91
N GLN A 130 10.53 20.19 -4.18
CA GLN A 130 10.85 20.40 -2.76
C GLN A 130 10.53 19.16 -1.93
N ALA A 131 9.41 18.48 -2.18
CA ALA A 131 9.04 17.24 -1.50
C ALA A 131 10.02 16.11 -1.81
N TRP A 132 10.54 16.03 -3.04
CA TRP A 132 11.60 15.09 -3.41
C TRP A 132 12.88 15.34 -2.63
N VAL A 133 13.32 16.61 -2.54
CA VAL A 133 14.51 17.00 -1.77
C VAL A 133 14.34 16.65 -0.29
N ALA A 134 13.23 17.07 0.34
CA ALA A 134 12.94 16.77 1.74
C ALA A 134 12.90 15.26 2.02
N THR A 135 12.29 14.48 1.12
CA THR A 135 12.27 13.01 1.22
C THR A 135 13.68 12.41 1.14
N SER A 136 14.50 12.92 0.22
CA SER A 136 15.88 12.47 0.05
C SER A 136 16.74 12.78 1.28
N GLU A 137 16.62 13.98 1.84
CA GLU A 137 17.32 14.38 3.06
C GLU A 137 16.88 13.57 4.27
N ALA A 138 15.57 13.36 4.44
CA ALA A 138 15.03 12.52 5.50
C ALA A 138 15.54 11.08 5.41
N ILE A 139 15.61 10.49 4.21
CA ILE A 139 16.16 9.14 4.04
C ILE A 139 17.68 9.11 4.28
N ARG A 140 18.45 10.07 3.75
CA ARG A 140 19.90 10.15 4.00
C ARG A 140 20.25 10.32 5.47
N SER A 141 19.40 11.03 6.21
CA SER A 141 19.59 11.25 7.65
C SER A 141 19.42 9.97 8.50
N VAL A 142 18.85 8.89 7.96
CA VAL A 142 18.74 7.58 8.62
C VAL A 142 19.60 6.48 7.96
N ALA A 143 20.06 6.74 6.73
CA ALA A 143 21.01 5.90 5.99
C ALA A 143 21.88 6.78 5.07
N ARG A 144 23.11 7.09 5.51
CA ARG A 144 23.98 8.11 4.89
C ARG A 144 24.18 7.95 3.37
N ASP A 145 24.32 6.72 2.90
CA ASP A 145 24.58 6.39 1.49
C ASP A 145 23.30 6.02 0.72
N ALA A 146 22.12 6.34 1.27
CA ALA A 146 20.85 6.08 0.62
C ALA A 146 20.52 7.19 -0.40
N GLU A 147 20.01 6.77 -1.55
CA GLU A 147 19.56 7.65 -2.62
C GLU A 147 18.14 7.27 -3.03
N LEU A 148 17.35 8.26 -3.43
CA LEU A 148 16.07 8.00 -4.06
C LEU A 148 16.30 7.40 -5.44
N LEU A 149 15.74 6.21 -5.67
CA LEU A 149 15.82 5.52 -6.95
C LEU A 149 14.70 5.99 -7.88
N LYS A 150 14.47 5.27 -8.98
CA LYS A 150 13.41 5.61 -9.92
C LYS A 150 12.02 5.57 -9.29
N SER A 151 11.76 4.59 -8.40
CA SER A 151 10.46 4.35 -7.76
C SER A 151 10.58 4.18 -6.24
N PRO A 152 9.49 4.38 -5.47
CA PRO A 152 9.48 4.10 -4.04
C PRO A 152 9.80 2.63 -3.74
N ALA A 153 9.25 1.70 -4.53
CA ALA A 153 9.56 0.26 -4.48
C ALA A 153 11.07 -0.04 -4.51
N ALA A 154 11.76 0.45 -5.55
CA ALA A 154 13.20 0.23 -5.70
C ALA A 154 13.99 0.84 -4.53
N THR A 155 13.58 2.03 -4.09
CA THR A 155 14.18 2.73 -2.95
C THR A 155 14.03 1.93 -1.66
N GLY A 156 12.84 1.35 -1.43
CA GLY A 156 12.55 0.50 -0.28
C GLY A 156 13.45 -0.73 -0.25
N THR A 157 13.55 -1.47 -1.35
CA THR A 157 14.38 -2.69 -1.44
C THR A 157 15.88 -2.41 -1.30
N GLN A 158 16.34 -1.28 -1.84
CA GLN A 158 17.71 -0.84 -1.71
C GLN A 158 18.04 -0.46 -0.26
N LEU A 159 17.17 0.32 0.37
CA LEU A 159 17.32 0.71 1.77
C LEU A 159 17.31 -0.53 2.66
N TRP A 160 16.53 -1.56 2.32
CA TRP A 160 16.56 -2.84 3.03
C TRP A 160 17.92 -3.53 2.93
N ALA A 161 18.50 -3.64 1.73
CA ALA A 161 19.84 -4.18 1.54
C ALA A 161 20.91 -3.42 2.37
N GLN A 162 20.78 -2.10 2.48
CA GLN A 162 21.62 -1.25 3.35
C GLN A 162 21.33 -1.37 4.84
N SER A 163 20.17 -1.93 5.23
CA SER A 163 19.71 -2.05 6.61
C SER A 163 19.99 -3.43 7.22
N LEU A 164 20.30 -4.43 6.40
CA LEU A 164 20.64 -5.76 6.88
C LEU A 164 21.88 -5.71 7.81
N PRO A 165 21.84 -6.35 8.99
CA PRO A 165 23.03 -6.52 9.82
C PRO A 165 24.13 -7.24 9.04
N ARG A 166 25.40 -6.85 9.19
CA ARG A 166 26.52 -7.48 8.46
C ARG A 166 26.66 -8.98 8.71
N THR A 167 26.14 -9.46 9.84
CA THR A 167 26.15 -10.86 10.28
C THR A 167 25.02 -11.71 9.68
N VAL A 168 24.12 -11.11 8.89
CA VAL A 168 22.97 -11.81 8.31
C VAL A 168 23.12 -11.88 6.79
N ASP A 169 23.13 -13.09 6.23
CA ASP A 169 22.92 -13.37 4.81
C ASP A 169 21.61 -14.14 4.68
N PRO A 170 20.50 -13.47 4.29
CA PRO A 170 19.22 -14.15 4.13
C PRO A 170 19.29 -15.08 2.92
N GLU A 171 19.24 -16.38 3.18
CA GLU A 171 19.16 -17.40 2.14
C GLU A 171 17.81 -17.30 1.42
N PRO A 172 17.78 -17.43 0.08
CA PRO A 172 16.51 -17.45 -0.65
C PRO A 172 15.68 -18.69 -0.28
N LEU A 173 14.37 -18.59 -0.49
CA LEU A 173 13.49 -19.76 -0.41
C LEU A 173 13.70 -20.71 -1.59
N ASP A 174 13.38 -21.98 -1.34
CA ASP A 174 13.18 -22.97 -2.40
C ASP A 174 12.10 -22.52 -3.38
N GLU A 175 12.24 -22.95 -4.63
CA GLU A 175 11.44 -22.49 -5.75
C GLU A 175 9.94 -22.74 -5.55
N ASP A 176 9.61 -23.92 -5.02
CA ASP A 176 8.26 -24.39 -4.77
C ASP A 176 7.61 -23.71 -3.55
N VAL A 177 8.37 -23.41 -2.49
CA VAL A 177 7.91 -22.61 -1.34
C VAL A 177 7.62 -21.18 -1.78
N ALA A 178 8.48 -20.58 -2.58
CA ALA A 178 8.22 -19.25 -3.13
C ALA A 178 6.95 -19.23 -4.01
N GLU A 179 6.72 -20.27 -4.82
CA GLU A 179 5.50 -20.39 -5.64
C GLU A 179 4.25 -20.60 -4.77
N LEU A 180 4.35 -21.40 -3.70
CA LEU A 180 3.27 -21.55 -2.74
C LEU A 180 2.85 -20.19 -2.18
N LEU A 181 3.81 -19.38 -1.71
CA LEU A 181 3.51 -18.04 -1.18
C LEU A 181 2.81 -17.14 -2.19
N HIS A 182 3.22 -17.18 -3.47
CA HIS A 182 2.55 -16.40 -4.53
C HIS A 182 1.09 -16.79 -4.72
N ARG A 183 0.77 -18.09 -4.59
CA ARG A 183 -0.61 -18.57 -4.72
C ARG A 183 -1.43 -18.32 -3.47
N THR A 184 -0.81 -18.31 -2.28
CA THR A 184 -1.55 -18.39 -1.02
C THR A 184 -1.44 -17.17 -0.12
N ALA A 185 -0.58 -16.20 -0.42
CA ALA A 185 -0.43 -14.99 0.37
C ALA A 185 -1.15 -13.82 -0.30
N GLY A 186 -2.45 -13.67 -0.01
CA GLY A 186 -3.18 -12.44 -0.36
C GLY A 186 -2.52 -11.20 0.24
N GLN A 187 -2.62 -10.04 -0.43
CA GLN A 187 -2.00 -8.80 0.05
C GLN A 187 -2.88 -8.07 1.07
N HIS A 188 -4.11 -7.75 0.69
CA HIS A 188 -5.03 -6.94 1.49
C HIS A 188 -6.31 -7.71 1.81
N ARG A 189 -6.90 -7.42 2.97
CA ARG A 189 -8.27 -7.81 3.30
C ARG A 189 -9.21 -6.75 2.73
N ILE A 190 -10.06 -7.14 1.78
CA ILE A 190 -11.02 -6.25 1.14
C ILE A 190 -12.38 -6.92 1.23
N GLU A 191 -13.30 -6.31 1.98
CA GLU A 191 -14.64 -6.84 2.17
C GLU A 191 -15.67 -5.72 2.13
N HIS A 192 -16.81 -6.01 1.54
CA HIS A 192 -18.00 -5.18 1.57
C HIS A 192 -19.09 -5.95 2.31
N LEU A 193 -19.60 -5.37 3.40
CA LEU A 193 -20.39 -6.10 4.40
C LEU A 193 -21.84 -5.63 4.47
N THR A 194 -22.27 -4.86 3.47
CA THR A 194 -23.66 -4.47 3.29
C THR A 194 -24.33 -5.37 2.25
N THR A 195 -25.64 -5.56 2.36
CA THR A 195 -26.43 -6.23 1.31
C THR A 195 -26.37 -5.40 0.02
N GLY A 196 -26.10 -6.03 -1.12
CA GLY A 196 -26.08 -5.33 -2.41
C GLY A 196 -25.19 -6.02 -3.45
N PRO A 197 -24.98 -5.37 -4.61
CA PRO A 197 -24.21 -5.96 -5.72
C PRO A 197 -22.75 -6.28 -5.41
N SER A 198 -22.15 -5.64 -4.39
CA SER A 198 -20.78 -5.92 -3.96
C SER A 198 -20.69 -6.90 -2.78
N ALA A 199 -21.81 -7.47 -2.32
CA ALA A 199 -21.80 -8.53 -1.32
C ALA A 199 -21.14 -9.80 -1.87
N CYS A 200 -20.40 -10.53 -1.04
CA CYS A 200 -19.78 -11.78 -1.43
C CYS A 200 -20.84 -12.84 -1.74
N GLY A 201 -20.74 -13.47 -2.93
CA GLY A 201 -21.68 -14.49 -3.41
C GLY A 201 -21.23 -15.93 -3.18
N CYS A 202 -20.19 -16.20 -2.39
CA CYS A 202 -19.62 -17.56 -2.26
C CYS A 202 -20.45 -18.55 -1.44
N GLY A 203 -21.53 -18.10 -0.78
CA GLY A 203 -22.35 -18.92 0.12
C GLY A 203 -21.75 -19.14 1.51
N GLY A 204 -20.43 -19.04 1.68
CA GLY A 204 -19.75 -19.08 2.99
C GLY A 204 -19.68 -17.73 3.72
N CYS A 205 -20.07 -16.65 3.03
CA CYS A 205 -20.03 -15.28 3.55
C CYS A 205 -21.44 -14.68 3.58
N ARG A 206 -21.76 -13.95 4.66
CA ARG A 206 -22.96 -13.12 4.78
C ARG A 206 -22.59 -11.64 5.02
N PRO A 207 -23.33 -10.69 4.44
CA PRO A 207 -23.32 -9.30 4.89
C PRO A 207 -23.67 -9.20 6.38
N LEU A 208 -23.13 -8.18 7.04
CA LEU A 208 -23.43 -7.87 8.45
C LEU A 208 -24.45 -6.74 8.59
N VAL A 209 -24.65 -5.94 7.52
CA VAL A 209 -25.59 -4.81 7.51
C VAL A 209 -26.61 -4.99 6.39
N ASP A 210 -27.88 -5.09 6.77
CA ASP A 210 -29.00 -5.13 5.83
C ASP A 210 -29.47 -3.72 5.47
N LEU A 211 -29.25 -3.32 4.21
CA LEU A 211 -29.65 -2.01 3.68
C LEU A 211 -31.17 -1.87 3.50
N GLY A 212 -31.90 -2.99 3.45
CA GLY A 212 -33.37 -3.00 3.45
C GLY A 212 -33.94 -2.58 4.80
N ALA A 213 -33.28 -2.97 5.90
CA ALA A 213 -33.63 -2.56 7.25
C ALA A 213 -33.10 -1.15 7.61
N THR A 214 -31.85 -0.85 7.23
CA THR A 214 -31.18 0.41 7.54
C THR A 214 -30.50 0.99 6.30
N SER A 215 -31.15 1.92 5.61
CA SER A 215 -30.62 2.53 4.38
C SER A 215 -29.75 3.77 4.61
N HIS A 216 -29.84 4.37 5.81
CA HIS A 216 -29.12 5.57 6.20
C HIS A 216 -28.52 5.41 7.60
N GLY A 217 -27.38 6.03 7.83
CA GLY A 217 -26.70 6.02 9.12
C GLY A 217 -25.45 6.88 9.09
N GLY A 218 -24.68 6.85 10.17
CA GLY A 218 -23.36 7.47 10.15
C GLY A 218 -22.40 6.74 9.22
N PHE A 219 -21.26 7.37 8.95
CA PHE A 219 -20.14 6.76 8.24
C PHE A 219 -18.83 7.19 8.88
N SER A 220 -18.22 6.27 9.62
CA SER A 220 -16.89 6.44 10.19
C SER A 220 -15.84 5.81 9.26
N TYR A 221 -14.71 6.50 9.12
CA TYR A 221 -13.52 6.00 8.44
C TYR A 221 -12.40 5.91 9.46
N VAL A 222 -12.03 4.70 9.85
CA VAL A 222 -10.94 4.42 10.79
C VAL A 222 -9.79 3.77 10.02
N ASP A 223 -8.58 4.29 10.15
CA ASP A 223 -7.39 3.87 9.38
C ASP A 223 -6.14 3.69 10.25
N GLY A 224 -5.29 2.75 9.83
CA GLY A 224 -4.01 2.45 10.46
C GLY A 224 -2.95 3.55 10.31
N ARG A 225 -2.44 4.05 11.43
CA ARG A 225 -1.30 4.98 11.46
C ARG A 225 -0.01 4.27 11.08
N PHE A 226 0.36 4.42 9.81
CA PHE A 226 1.58 3.86 9.24
C PHE A 226 1.70 2.35 9.57
N MET A 227 0.58 1.64 9.45
CA MET A 227 0.33 0.32 10.04
C MET A 227 1.45 -0.68 9.75
N TYR A 228 1.81 -0.82 8.47
CA TYR A 228 2.80 -1.79 7.99
C TYR A 228 4.19 -1.62 8.60
N ALA A 229 4.56 -0.42 9.06
CA ALA A 229 5.86 -0.23 9.73
C ALA A 229 5.92 -0.98 11.07
N SER A 230 4.79 -1.13 11.77
CA SER A 230 4.72 -1.87 13.03
C SER A 230 4.80 -3.40 12.83
N LEU A 231 4.56 -3.89 11.62
CA LEU A 231 4.40 -5.31 11.31
C LEU A 231 5.70 -6.00 10.89
N CYS A 232 6.74 -5.22 10.62
CA CYS A 232 8.04 -5.67 10.12
C CYS A 232 8.94 -6.33 11.18
N ARG A 233 8.51 -6.34 12.45
CA ARG A 233 9.34 -6.76 13.58
C ARG A 233 9.54 -8.29 13.62
N GLU A 234 10.78 -8.72 13.79
CA GLU A 234 11.17 -10.11 14.03
C GLU A 234 10.60 -11.10 13.01
N LEU A 235 10.66 -10.76 11.73
CA LEU A 235 10.31 -11.67 10.65
C LEU A 235 11.32 -12.80 10.49
N GLY A 236 10.82 -13.93 9.99
CA GLY A 236 11.65 -15.04 9.51
C GLY A 236 12.04 -14.85 8.05
N THR A 237 13.07 -15.56 7.61
CA THR A 237 13.55 -15.60 6.22
C THR A 237 13.91 -17.04 5.84
N GLY A 238 14.33 -17.26 4.59
CA GLY A 238 14.82 -18.56 4.15
C GLY A 238 16.14 -18.99 4.85
N PRO A 239 16.46 -20.30 4.82
CA PRO A 239 15.67 -21.38 4.23
C PRO A 239 14.44 -21.68 5.10
N ALA A 240 13.42 -22.27 4.49
CA ALA A 240 12.19 -22.69 5.18
C ALA A 240 12.26 -24.19 5.51
N ARG A 241 11.81 -24.56 6.71
CA ARG A 241 11.68 -25.95 7.15
C ARG A 241 10.25 -26.42 6.91
N ARG A 242 10.06 -27.45 6.10
CA ARG A 242 8.76 -28.12 5.93
C ARG A 242 8.41 -28.90 7.19
N LEU A 243 7.14 -28.85 7.58
CA LEU A 243 6.59 -29.49 8.76
C LEU A 243 5.50 -30.47 8.33
N THR A 244 5.54 -31.69 8.89
CA THR A 244 4.39 -32.59 8.84
C THR A 244 3.24 -32.04 9.71
N ALA A 245 2.03 -32.61 9.58
CA ALA A 245 0.89 -32.28 10.45
C ALA A 245 1.27 -32.25 11.95
N ALA A 246 1.86 -33.34 12.45
CA ALA A 246 2.24 -33.47 13.85
C ALA A 246 3.29 -32.41 14.29
N GLN A 247 4.29 -32.13 13.45
CA GLN A 247 5.30 -31.11 13.76
C GLN A 247 4.71 -29.69 13.74
N ALA A 248 3.76 -29.44 12.84
CA ALA A 248 3.08 -28.17 12.72
C ALA A 248 2.13 -27.93 13.90
N GLU A 249 1.40 -28.96 14.34
CA GLU A 249 0.55 -28.92 15.53
C GLU A 249 1.35 -28.72 16.83
N GLU A 250 2.49 -29.41 16.96
CA GLU A 250 3.44 -29.19 18.07
C GLU A 250 3.95 -27.74 18.09
N LEU A 251 4.34 -27.20 16.93
CA LEU A 251 4.81 -25.82 16.81
C LEU A 251 3.72 -24.82 17.15
N LEU A 252 2.49 -25.03 16.68
CA LEU A 252 1.34 -24.16 16.96
C LEU A 252 1.01 -24.14 18.46
N THR A 253 1.09 -25.28 19.12
CA THR A 253 0.82 -25.42 20.56
C THR A 253 1.92 -24.77 21.41
N THR A 254 3.19 -24.97 21.05
CA THR A 254 4.33 -24.47 21.83
C THR A 254 4.69 -23.02 21.51
N SER A 255 4.41 -22.57 20.27
CA SER A 255 4.75 -21.25 19.77
C SER A 255 3.72 -20.77 18.73
N PRO A 256 2.52 -20.35 19.14
CA PRO A 256 1.45 -19.95 18.22
C PRO A 256 1.79 -18.74 17.34
N TYR A 257 2.77 -17.93 17.76
CA TYR A 257 3.30 -16.80 16.99
C TYR A 257 4.65 -17.13 16.30
N ALA A 258 4.93 -18.41 16.08
CA ALA A 258 6.06 -18.84 15.27
C ALA A 258 6.01 -18.20 13.89
N ARG A 259 7.18 -18.05 13.26
CA ARG A 259 7.30 -17.44 11.93
C ARG A 259 7.01 -18.55 10.94
N ALA A 260 5.76 -18.97 10.90
CA ALA A 260 5.34 -20.16 10.20
C ALA A 260 4.00 -19.91 9.50
N ARG A 261 3.81 -20.64 8.41
CA ARG A 261 2.51 -20.77 7.75
C ARG A 261 2.02 -22.19 7.85
N PHE A 262 0.72 -22.34 8.00
CA PHE A 262 0.04 -23.59 8.23
C PHE A 262 -1.00 -23.78 7.13
N HIS A 263 -1.05 -24.99 6.57
CA HIS A 263 -2.18 -25.44 5.78
C HIS A 263 -3.19 -26.05 6.74
N VAL A 264 -4.39 -25.50 6.77
CA VAL A 264 -5.41 -25.91 7.73
C VAL A 264 -6.73 -26.20 7.04
N GLU A 265 -7.49 -27.13 7.59
CA GLU A 265 -8.93 -27.23 7.43
C GLU A 265 -9.59 -26.59 8.64
N PHE A 266 -10.69 -25.85 8.43
CA PHE A 266 -11.38 -25.16 9.52
C PHE A 266 -12.89 -25.26 9.40
N THR A 267 -13.58 -25.11 10.53
CA THR A 267 -15.02 -24.91 10.62
C THR A 267 -15.32 -23.65 11.43
N VAL A 268 -16.16 -22.77 10.88
CA VAL A 268 -16.66 -21.57 11.58
C VAL A 268 -17.58 -22.03 12.73
N PRO A 269 -17.41 -21.53 13.98
CA PRO A 269 -18.24 -21.92 15.11
C PRO A 269 -19.73 -21.64 14.90
N GLU A 270 -20.58 -22.49 15.48
CA GLU A 270 -22.05 -22.39 15.36
C GLU A 270 -22.62 -21.06 15.91
N TRP A 271 -21.93 -20.46 16.87
CA TRP A 271 -22.31 -19.22 17.52
C TRP A 271 -21.64 -17.98 16.91
N TRP A 272 -20.83 -18.13 15.86
CA TRP A 272 -20.07 -17.02 15.28
C TRP A 272 -20.98 -16.07 14.49
N ASP A 273 -21.11 -14.84 14.98
CA ASP A 273 -22.06 -13.86 14.44
C ASP A 273 -21.39 -12.68 13.68
N THR A 274 -20.06 -12.61 13.65
CA THR A 274 -19.29 -11.47 13.12
C THR A 274 -18.52 -11.77 11.82
N LEU A 275 -17.45 -11.03 11.53
CA LEU A 275 -16.52 -11.19 10.41
C LEU A 275 -15.83 -12.55 10.38
N GLY A 276 -15.49 -13.03 9.18
CA GLY A 276 -14.64 -14.22 9.02
C GLY A 276 -13.18 -13.90 9.37
N VAL A 277 -12.45 -14.87 9.92
CA VAL A 277 -11.04 -14.68 10.32
C VAL A 277 -10.08 -15.14 9.22
N LEU A 278 -10.26 -16.37 8.73
CA LEU A 278 -9.32 -17.00 7.81
C LEU A 278 -9.67 -16.73 6.33
N PRO A 279 -8.71 -16.27 5.50
CA PRO A 279 -8.95 -16.02 4.09
C PRO A 279 -9.05 -17.32 3.28
N VAL A 280 -9.98 -17.37 2.33
CA VAL A 280 -10.11 -18.45 1.34
C VAL A 280 -10.08 -17.82 -0.06
N ALA A 281 -9.27 -18.38 -0.96
CA ALA A 281 -9.21 -17.90 -2.33
C ALA A 281 -10.51 -18.28 -3.05
N HIS A 282 -11.03 -17.40 -3.89
CA HIS A 282 -12.06 -17.76 -4.85
C HIS A 282 -11.49 -18.69 -5.94
N ASP A 283 -12.37 -19.51 -6.53
CA ASP A 283 -12.01 -20.34 -7.69
C ASP A 283 -11.60 -19.47 -8.89
N ASP A 284 -12.30 -18.34 -9.11
CA ASP A 284 -11.85 -17.30 -10.02
C ASP A 284 -10.85 -16.37 -9.33
N VAL A 285 -9.64 -16.32 -9.87
CA VAL A 285 -8.56 -15.45 -9.39
C VAL A 285 -8.94 -13.96 -9.44
N GLN A 286 -9.82 -13.54 -10.35
CA GLN A 286 -10.28 -12.15 -10.45
C GLN A 286 -11.15 -11.73 -9.26
N ASP A 287 -11.85 -12.68 -8.64
CA ASP A 287 -12.70 -12.43 -7.46
C ASP A 287 -11.87 -12.34 -6.17
N GLY A 288 -10.60 -12.80 -6.22
CA GLY A 288 -9.64 -12.61 -5.15
C GLY A 288 -9.87 -13.52 -3.95
N TRP A 289 -10.10 -12.94 -2.76
CA TRP A 289 -10.17 -13.64 -1.48
C TRP A 289 -11.47 -13.29 -0.74
N HIS A 290 -12.10 -14.28 -0.12
CA HIS A 290 -13.22 -14.10 0.79
C HIS A 290 -12.90 -14.65 2.19
N TYR A 291 -13.75 -14.32 3.17
CA TYR A 291 -13.55 -14.66 4.58
C TYR A 291 -14.84 -15.29 5.11
N PRO A 292 -14.97 -16.62 5.06
CA PRO A 292 -16.17 -17.30 5.52
C PRO A 292 -16.54 -16.90 6.94
N ASN A 293 -17.81 -16.56 7.15
CA ASN A 293 -18.31 -16.06 8.43
C ASN A 293 -19.72 -16.59 8.77
N VAL A 294 -20.23 -17.49 7.95
CA VAL A 294 -21.46 -18.23 8.23
C VAL A 294 -21.13 -19.41 9.17
N PRO A 295 -21.84 -19.55 10.30
CA PRO A 295 -21.77 -20.71 11.18
C PRO A 295 -21.77 -22.04 10.44
N GLY A 296 -20.88 -22.95 10.82
CA GLY A 296 -20.73 -24.27 10.20
C GLY A 296 -20.05 -24.25 8.82
N ALA A 297 -19.74 -23.08 8.24
CA ALA A 297 -18.98 -23.01 6.99
C ALA A 297 -17.60 -23.63 7.18
N ARG A 298 -17.17 -24.40 6.17
CA ARG A 298 -15.87 -25.08 6.16
C ARG A 298 -15.00 -24.55 5.04
N GLY A 299 -13.70 -24.62 5.26
CA GLY A 299 -12.73 -24.22 4.24
C GLY A 299 -11.36 -24.81 4.48
N ARG A 300 -10.51 -24.71 3.45
CA ARG A 300 -9.08 -25.05 3.52
C ARG A 300 -8.26 -23.87 3.06
N THR A 301 -7.19 -23.56 3.77
CA THR A 301 -6.36 -22.41 3.43
C THR A 301 -4.95 -22.49 4.02
N TRP A 302 -4.04 -21.72 3.44
CA TRP A 302 -2.69 -21.49 3.95
C TRP A 302 -2.61 -20.14 4.65
N VAL A 303 -2.38 -20.14 5.96
CA VAL A 303 -2.42 -18.95 6.81
C VAL A 303 -1.17 -18.81 7.67
N ASP A 304 -0.84 -17.59 8.08
CA ASP A 304 0.25 -17.35 9.03
C ASP A 304 -0.24 -17.66 10.46
N GLY A 305 0.69 -18.06 11.34
CA GLY A 305 0.38 -18.34 12.75
C GLY A 305 -0.38 -17.21 13.45
N VAL A 306 -0.13 -15.94 13.08
CA VAL A 306 -0.87 -14.80 13.67
C VAL A 306 -2.36 -14.80 13.32
N GLU A 307 -2.73 -15.19 12.10
CA GLU A 307 -4.13 -15.29 11.68
C GLU A 307 -4.78 -16.53 12.29
N LEU A 308 -4.01 -17.63 12.37
CA LEU A 308 -4.48 -18.88 12.96
C LEU A 308 -4.77 -18.72 14.46
N LYS A 309 -3.91 -18.00 15.19
CA LYS A 309 -4.12 -17.71 16.60
C LYS A 309 -5.42 -16.96 16.86
N LEU A 310 -5.78 -16.01 15.99
CA LEU A 310 -7.07 -15.30 16.08
C LEU A 310 -8.26 -16.26 15.93
N ALA A 311 -8.20 -17.20 14.99
CA ALA A 311 -9.26 -18.17 14.79
C ALA A 311 -9.40 -19.11 16.01
N LEU A 312 -8.26 -19.60 16.53
CA LEU A 312 -8.23 -20.44 17.74
C LEU A 312 -8.77 -19.70 18.98
N ASP A 313 -8.39 -18.44 19.17
CA ASP A 313 -8.91 -17.61 20.27
C ASP A 313 -10.41 -17.33 20.11
N GLY A 314 -10.88 -17.24 18.86
CA GLY A 314 -12.30 -17.18 18.50
C GLY A 314 -13.02 -18.54 18.59
N GLY A 315 -12.36 -19.60 19.04
CA GLY A 315 -12.95 -20.93 19.22
C GLY A 315 -13.27 -21.67 17.92
N TRP A 316 -12.64 -21.30 16.81
CA TRP A 316 -12.78 -22.02 15.53
C TRP A 316 -12.19 -23.42 15.65
N ASP A 317 -12.87 -24.39 15.06
CA ASP A 317 -12.34 -25.75 14.92
C ASP A 317 -11.33 -25.76 13.76
N VAL A 318 -10.13 -26.26 14.03
CA VAL A 318 -8.97 -26.17 13.13
C VAL A 318 -8.19 -27.48 13.18
N GLU A 319 -8.03 -28.09 12.02
CA GLU A 319 -7.12 -29.22 11.80
C GLU A 319 -5.88 -28.75 11.02
N VAL A 320 -4.69 -28.99 11.55
CA VAL A 320 -3.42 -28.64 10.90
C VAL A 320 -2.96 -29.79 10.00
N LEU A 321 -2.87 -29.54 8.71
CA LEU A 321 -2.51 -30.55 7.69
C LEU A 321 -1.00 -30.61 7.45
N GLU A 322 -0.34 -29.46 7.43
CA GLU A 322 1.11 -29.31 7.22
C GLU A 322 1.52 -27.86 7.52
N GLY A 323 2.83 -27.59 7.50
CA GLY A 323 3.33 -26.23 7.68
C GLY A 323 4.70 -25.96 7.06
N ILE A 324 5.07 -24.69 7.04
CA ILE A 324 6.41 -24.21 6.73
C ILE A 324 6.86 -23.25 7.82
N GLU A 325 8.03 -23.48 8.40
CA GLU A 325 8.65 -22.58 9.38
C GLU A 325 9.81 -21.82 8.74
N PHE A 326 9.87 -20.51 8.96
CA PHE A 326 10.94 -19.63 8.51
C PHE A 326 12.01 -19.44 9.59
N THR A 327 13.26 -19.28 9.15
CA THR A 327 14.40 -19.03 10.03
C THR A 327 14.33 -17.62 10.62
N LYS A 328 14.31 -17.51 11.95
CA LYS A 328 14.25 -16.22 12.67
C LYS A 328 15.50 -15.37 12.38
N ALA A 329 15.32 -14.18 11.79
CA ALA A 329 16.46 -13.35 11.37
C ALA A 329 16.30 -11.83 11.61
N ARG A 330 15.09 -11.32 11.93
CA ARG A 330 14.84 -9.87 12.21
C ARG A 330 15.26 -8.94 11.06
N VAL A 331 15.12 -9.40 9.82
CA VAL A 331 15.70 -8.75 8.63
C VAL A 331 15.07 -7.41 8.25
N LEU A 332 13.88 -7.08 8.76
CA LEU A 332 13.20 -5.80 8.48
C LEU A 332 13.20 -4.82 9.67
N ASP A 333 13.68 -5.20 10.85
CA ASP A 333 13.62 -4.36 12.06
C ASP A 333 14.29 -3.00 11.84
N THR A 334 15.58 -3.00 11.48
CA THR A 334 16.36 -1.78 11.23
C THR A 334 15.79 -0.98 10.07
N TRP A 335 15.29 -1.66 9.04
CA TRP A 335 14.74 -1.03 7.84
C TRP A 335 13.46 -0.25 8.16
N ALA A 336 12.52 -0.87 8.86
CA ALA A 336 11.27 -0.23 9.27
C ALA A 336 11.52 0.90 10.28
N ASP A 337 12.44 0.71 11.24
CA ASP A 337 12.83 1.74 12.20
C ASP A 337 13.43 2.98 11.53
N ARG A 338 14.31 2.81 10.53
CA ARG A 338 14.84 3.92 9.72
C ARG A 338 13.72 4.70 9.04
N LEU A 339 12.78 4.02 8.40
CA LEU A 339 11.65 4.67 7.72
C LEU A 339 10.69 5.36 8.71
N ARG A 340 10.48 4.78 9.91
CA ARG A 340 9.73 5.44 10.99
C ARG A 340 10.40 6.75 11.40
N ARG A 341 11.70 6.74 11.67
CA ARG A 341 12.47 7.94 12.07
C ARG A 341 12.50 9.00 10.97
N ALA A 342 12.67 8.61 9.71
CA ALA A 342 12.62 9.53 8.57
C ALA A 342 11.25 10.21 8.46
N ARG A 343 10.18 9.42 8.58
CA ARG A 343 8.80 9.94 8.57
C ARG A 343 8.51 10.87 9.74
N GLU A 344 8.96 10.50 10.94
CA GLU A 344 8.77 11.29 12.16
C GLU A 344 9.44 12.67 12.05
N ARG A 345 10.70 12.72 11.59
CA ARG A 345 11.41 13.98 11.32
C ARG A 345 10.63 14.89 10.38
N LEU A 346 10.19 14.36 9.24
CA LEU A 346 9.37 15.11 8.29
C LEU A 346 8.04 15.60 8.90
N THR A 347 7.41 14.78 9.74
CA THR A 347 6.16 15.14 10.41
C THR A 347 6.36 16.30 11.39
N GLN A 348 7.51 16.34 12.06
CA GLN A 348 7.87 17.37 13.05
C GLN A 348 8.48 18.64 12.42
N ASP A 349 8.84 18.60 11.14
CA ASP A 349 9.44 19.72 10.42
C ASP A 349 8.40 20.81 10.11
N ARG A 350 8.36 21.83 10.97
CA ARG A 350 7.43 22.97 10.84
C ARG A 350 7.89 24.01 9.82
N ASP A 351 9.15 23.96 9.38
CA ASP A 351 9.71 24.92 8.42
C ASP A 351 9.30 24.57 6.99
N LEU A 352 8.99 23.29 6.72
CA LEU A 352 8.44 22.86 5.44
C LEU A 352 6.99 23.36 5.23
N PRO A 353 6.66 23.91 4.04
CA PRO A 353 5.28 24.21 3.67
C PRO A 353 4.38 22.96 3.82
N ALA A 354 3.14 23.14 4.27
CA ALA A 354 2.24 22.02 4.58
C ALA A 354 2.03 21.03 3.41
N PRO A 355 1.82 21.47 2.15
CA PRO A 355 1.69 20.56 1.00
C PRO A 355 2.96 19.75 0.74
N VAL A 356 4.13 20.39 0.85
CA VAL A 356 5.45 19.77 0.67
C VAL A 356 5.72 18.73 1.76
N ARG A 357 5.43 19.09 3.02
CA ARG A 357 5.55 18.17 4.17
C ARG A 357 4.65 16.95 4.01
N ALA A 358 3.38 17.16 3.68
CA ALA A 358 2.41 16.08 3.48
C ALA A 358 2.86 15.14 2.34
N ALA A 359 3.32 15.69 1.22
CA ALA A 359 3.88 14.94 0.10
C ALA A 359 5.11 14.12 0.50
N ALA A 360 6.08 14.71 1.21
CA ALA A 360 7.28 14.01 1.65
C ALA A 360 6.98 12.88 2.66
N VAL A 361 6.08 13.12 3.62
CA VAL A 361 5.59 12.08 4.54
C VAL A 361 4.92 10.94 3.78
N SER A 362 4.11 11.27 2.77
CA SER A 362 3.46 10.31 1.89
C SER A 362 4.47 9.50 1.07
N ALA A 363 5.54 10.12 0.58
CA ALA A 363 6.61 9.43 -0.14
C ALA A 363 7.36 8.42 0.73
N VAL A 364 7.68 8.77 2.00
CA VAL A 364 8.27 7.80 2.93
C VAL A 364 7.30 6.63 3.20
N ARG A 365 5.99 6.90 3.30
CA ARG A 365 4.97 5.85 3.39
C ARG A 365 4.96 4.95 2.14
N ALA A 366 5.04 5.54 0.95
CA ALA A 366 5.11 4.81 -0.31
C ALA A 366 6.37 3.95 -0.41
N VAL A 367 7.53 4.42 0.03
CA VAL A 367 8.79 3.65 0.07
C VAL A 367 8.64 2.39 0.93
N LEU A 368 8.00 2.49 2.09
CA LEU A 368 7.72 1.33 2.93
C LEU A 368 6.76 0.35 2.23
N ILE A 369 5.57 0.81 1.84
CA ILE A 369 4.49 -0.06 1.34
C ILE A 369 4.90 -0.73 0.03
N GLN A 370 5.39 0.06 -0.92
CA GLN A 370 5.82 -0.47 -2.21
C GLN A 370 7.11 -1.30 -2.07
N GLY A 371 7.98 -1.00 -1.11
CA GLY A 371 9.14 -1.82 -0.77
C GLY A 371 8.75 -3.22 -0.29
N ILE A 372 7.74 -3.31 0.60
CA ILE A 372 7.16 -4.61 1.01
C ILE A 372 6.64 -5.38 -0.21
N GLY A 373 5.87 -4.71 -1.07
CA GLY A 373 5.37 -5.33 -2.30
C GLY A 373 6.47 -5.80 -3.25
N ALA A 374 7.57 -5.04 -3.34
CA ALA A 374 8.70 -5.36 -4.19
C ALA A 374 9.46 -6.62 -3.75
N PHE A 375 9.45 -6.99 -2.47
CA PHE A 375 10.05 -8.26 -2.03
C PHE A 375 9.36 -9.48 -2.67
N ALA A 376 8.05 -9.42 -2.91
CA ALA A 376 7.34 -10.47 -3.62
C ALA A 376 7.35 -10.28 -5.15
N SER A 377 7.81 -9.14 -5.68
CA SER A 377 7.74 -8.88 -7.12
C SER A 377 8.71 -9.78 -7.91
N ARG A 378 8.20 -10.48 -8.92
CA ARG A 378 9.03 -11.20 -9.90
C ARG A 378 9.70 -10.26 -10.93
N GLY A 379 9.49 -8.95 -10.81
CA GLY A 379 9.85 -7.96 -11.82
C GLY A 379 8.61 -7.30 -12.43
N ARG A 380 8.81 -6.26 -13.24
CA ARG A 380 7.72 -5.59 -13.96
C ARG A 380 7.36 -6.40 -15.21
N GLU A 381 6.07 -6.66 -15.40
CA GLU A 381 5.57 -7.09 -16.70
C GLU A 381 5.92 -6.03 -17.76
N THR A 382 6.34 -6.48 -18.94
CA THR A 382 6.64 -5.54 -20.04
C THR A 382 5.39 -5.39 -20.88
N THR A 383 4.94 -4.14 -21.08
CA THR A 383 3.89 -3.85 -22.07
C THR A 383 4.55 -3.65 -23.42
N HIS A 384 4.12 -4.44 -24.39
CA HIS A 384 4.50 -4.32 -25.78
C HIS A 384 3.34 -3.71 -26.55
N VAL A 385 3.61 -2.74 -27.41
CA VAL A 385 2.62 -2.10 -28.27
C VAL A 385 2.89 -2.54 -29.70
N VAL A 386 1.87 -3.08 -30.35
CA VAL A 386 1.90 -3.50 -31.76
C VAL A 386 0.69 -2.91 -32.50
N TRP A 387 0.84 -2.74 -33.81
CA TRP A 387 -0.19 -2.12 -34.65
C TRP A 387 -1.04 -3.15 -35.42
N SER A 388 -0.73 -4.43 -35.24
CA SER A 388 -1.48 -5.55 -35.80
C SER A 388 -1.69 -6.63 -34.74
N ALA A 389 -2.94 -7.10 -34.60
CA ALA A 389 -3.26 -8.22 -33.71
C ALA A 389 -2.47 -9.51 -34.05
N ARG A 390 -1.99 -9.65 -35.29
CA ARG A 390 -1.17 -10.80 -35.73
C ARG A 390 0.23 -10.81 -35.12
N GLU A 391 0.70 -9.67 -34.62
CA GLU A 391 2.02 -9.55 -33.97
C GLU A 391 1.97 -9.92 -32.49
N VAL A 392 0.78 -10.16 -31.93
CA VAL A 392 0.62 -10.61 -30.54
C VAL A 392 0.98 -12.10 -30.41
N PRO A 393 1.94 -12.47 -29.54
CA PRO A 393 2.24 -13.87 -29.27
C PRO A 393 1.05 -14.60 -28.60
N ALA A 394 0.82 -15.86 -28.97
CA ALA A 394 -0.31 -16.66 -28.46
C ALA A 394 -0.36 -16.73 -26.91
N HIS A 395 0.80 -16.83 -26.25
CA HIS A 395 0.89 -16.90 -24.79
C HIS A 395 0.51 -15.58 -24.08
N ALA A 396 0.47 -14.46 -24.80
CA ALA A 396 0.09 -13.14 -24.28
C ALA A 396 -1.31 -12.70 -24.73
N ALA A 397 -2.03 -13.53 -25.51
CA ALA A 397 -3.34 -13.18 -26.05
C ALA A 397 -4.36 -12.80 -24.96
N ALA A 398 -4.30 -13.45 -23.79
CA ALA A 398 -5.19 -13.19 -22.66
C ALA A 398 -4.93 -11.83 -21.95
N THR A 399 -3.83 -11.13 -22.26
CA THR A 399 -3.47 -9.85 -21.64
C THR A 399 -3.65 -8.65 -22.56
N VAL A 400 -4.17 -8.88 -23.78
CA VAL A 400 -4.31 -7.85 -24.81
C VAL A 400 -5.37 -6.84 -24.42
N VAL A 401 -5.01 -5.55 -24.51
CA VAL A 401 -5.92 -4.42 -24.40
C VAL A 401 -5.77 -3.56 -25.65
N ARG A 402 -6.89 -3.12 -26.22
CA ARG A 402 -6.89 -2.24 -27.40
C ARG A 402 -6.90 -0.77 -26.95
N HIS A 403 -6.01 0.02 -27.52
CA HIS A 403 -5.90 1.46 -27.33
C HIS A 403 -5.95 2.15 -28.70
N GLY A 404 -7.13 2.62 -29.12
CA GLY A 404 -7.35 3.10 -30.48
C GLY A 404 -7.03 2.00 -31.51
N ASP A 405 -6.09 2.28 -32.41
CA ASP A 405 -5.61 1.33 -33.42
C ASP A 405 -4.46 0.43 -32.94
N ALA A 406 -3.93 0.69 -31.74
CA ALA A 406 -2.85 -0.10 -31.16
C ALA A 406 -3.38 -1.26 -30.30
N PHE A 407 -2.62 -2.36 -30.28
CA PHE A 407 -2.80 -3.49 -29.37
C PHE A 407 -1.64 -3.49 -28.37
N ALA A 408 -1.97 -3.38 -27.08
CA ALA A 408 -1.00 -3.50 -26.00
C ALA A 408 -1.13 -4.89 -25.35
N TYR A 409 -0.04 -5.64 -25.23
CA TYR A 409 -0.03 -6.92 -24.52
C TYR A 409 1.07 -6.96 -23.46
N ARG A 410 0.87 -7.76 -22.41
CA ARG A 410 1.81 -7.92 -21.30
C ARG A 410 2.46 -9.29 -21.33
N THR A 411 3.78 -9.32 -21.16
CA THR A 411 4.56 -10.53 -20.94
C THR A 411 4.92 -10.65 -19.46
N ARG A 412 4.75 -11.85 -18.89
CA ARG A 412 5.11 -12.11 -17.50
C ARG A 412 6.62 -11.99 -17.34
N ALA A 413 7.06 -11.27 -16.30
CA ALA A 413 8.47 -11.23 -15.95
C ALA A 413 8.92 -12.63 -15.46
N ALA A 414 10.05 -13.11 -15.98
CA ALA A 414 10.76 -14.24 -15.39
C ALA A 414 11.25 -13.87 -13.97
N ARG A 415 11.52 -14.86 -13.11
CA ARG A 415 12.09 -14.59 -11.78
C ARG A 415 13.34 -13.70 -11.91
N PRO A 416 13.57 -12.77 -10.97
CA PRO A 416 14.76 -11.94 -10.98
C PRO A 416 16.03 -12.79 -10.95
N ALA A 417 16.96 -12.50 -11.85
CA ALA A 417 18.27 -13.13 -11.91
C ALA A 417 19.39 -12.18 -11.45
N GLY A 418 20.59 -12.71 -11.23
CA GLY A 418 21.76 -11.93 -10.83
C GLY A 418 21.55 -11.17 -9.51
N GLN A 419 21.98 -9.91 -9.45
CA GLN A 419 21.88 -9.08 -8.23
C GLN A 419 20.43 -8.87 -7.76
N ALA A 420 19.46 -8.87 -8.68
CA ALA A 420 18.05 -8.70 -8.34
C ALA A 420 17.44 -9.93 -7.64
N ALA A 421 18.01 -11.13 -7.85
CA ALA A 421 17.59 -12.35 -7.15
C ALA A 421 17.77 -12.25 -5.62
N ALA A 422 18.78 -11.49 -5.18
CA ALA A 422 19.02 -11.26 -3.75
C ALA A 422 17.99 -10.29 -3.12
N LEU A 423 17.22 -9.55 -3.92
CA LEU A 423 16.16 -8.65 -3.46
C LEU A 423 14.76 -9.32 -3.44
N TYR A 424 14.62 -10.45 -4.12
CA TYR A 424 13.39 -11.22 -4.16
C TYR A 424 13.24 -12.07 -2.88
N ARG A 425 12.32 -11.69 -2.00
CA ARG A 425 12.07 -12.28 -0.67
C ARG A 425 10.57 -12.36 -0.36
N PRO A 426 9.80 -13.20 -1.09
CA PRO A 426 8.34 -13.25 -0.96
C PRO A 426 7.87 -13.60 0.46
N GLU A 427 8.68 -14.30 1.25
CA GLU A 427 8.39 -14.63 2.65
C GLU A 427 8.27 -13.40 3.56
N LEU A 428 9.00 -12.33 3.25
CA LEU A 428 8.93 -11.10 4.03
C LEU A 428 7.61 -10.37 3.79
N ALA A 429 7.22 -10.27 2.52
CA ALA A 429 5.94 -9.68 2.14
C ALA A 429 4.76 -10.48 2.70
N ALA A 430 4.78 -11.81 2.53
CA ALA A 430 3.73 -12.70 2.99
C ALA A 430 3.46 -12.60 4.50
N GLN A 431 4.51 -12.60 5.33
CA GLN A 431 4.38 -12.44 6.78
C GLN A 431 3.83 -11.05 7.14
N VAL A 432 4.27 -9.98 6.47
CA VAL A 432 3.78 -8.62 6.72
C VAL A 432 2.31 -8.48 6.35
N TRP A 433 1.88 -9.01 5.21
CA TRP A 433 0.49 -8.98 4.76
C TRP A 433 -0.43 -9.76 5.69
N SER A 434 -0.04 -10.98 6.07
CA SER A 434 -0.78 -11.79 7.05
C SER A 434 -0.95 -11.08 8.39
N ARG A 435 0.13 -10.47 8.90
CA ARG A 435 0.07 -9.63 10.12
C ARG A 435 -0.83 -8.42 9.94
N GLY A 436 -0.89 -7.84 8.74
CA GLY A 436 -1.77 -6.71 8.44
C GLY A 436 -3.24 -7.10 8.50
N ARG A 437 -3.59 -8.25 7.93
CA ARG A 437 -4.94 -8.82 8.01
C ARG A 437 -5.35 -9.18 9.43
N ALA A 438 -4.44 -9.73 10.23
CA ALA A 438 -4.70 -9.98 11.64
C ALA A 438 -4.86 -8.67 12.43
N ARG A 439 -4.01 -7.67 12.15
CA ARG A 439 -3.98 -6.40 12.89
C ARG A 439 -5.23 -5.53 12.69
N VAL A 440 -5.87 -5.60 11.52
CA VAL A 440 -7.14 -4.88 11.28
C VAL A 440 -8.30 -5.53 12.04
N LEU A 441 -8.24 -6.84 12.32
CA LEU A 441 -9.21 -7.54 13.16
C LEU A 441 -8.99 -7.23 14.65
N GLU A 442 -7.74 -7.33 15.11
CA GLU A 442 -7.32 -7.01 16.48
C GLU A 442 -6.18 -6.00 16.50
N CYS A 443 -6.51 -4.78 16.87
CA CYS A 443 -5.58 -3.66 16.94
C CYS A 443 -5.27 -3.28 18.39
N PRO A 444 -4.00 -3.15 18.77
CA PRO A 444 -3.63 -2.65 20.08
C PRO A 444 -3.91 -1.16 20.16
N THR A 445 -4.42 -0.73 21.30
CA THR A 445 -4.71 0.66 21.63
C THR A 445 -4.04 1.02 22.96
N ALA A 446 -4.15 2.26 23.41
CA ALA A 446 -3.74 2.66 24.76
C ALA A 446 -4.51 1.93 25.87
N LEU A 447 -5.70 1.39 25.54
CA LEU A 447 -6.56 0.65 26.46
C LEU A 447 -6.20 -0.84 26.54
N SER A 448 -5.35 -1.33 25.61
CA SER A 448 -4.91 -2.73 25.60
C SER A 448 -4.10 -3.07 26.84
N LYS A 449 -4.48 -4.16 27.52
CA LYS A 449 -3.81 -4.61 28.75
C LYS A 449 -3.04 -5.89 28.49
N ARG A 450 -1.82 -5.98 29.01
CA ARG A 450 -1.10 -7.25 29.09
C ARG A 450 -1.53 -7.97 30.35
N LEU A 451 -2.27 -9.06 30.20
CA LEU A 451 -2.66 -9.92 31.30
C LEU A 451 -1.57 -10.96 31.55
N PRO A 452 -1.13 -11.15 32.82
CA PRO A 452 -0.24 -12.25 33.17
C PRO A 452 -0.82 -13.59 32.73
N GLY A 453 -0.05 -14.42 32.04
CA GLY A 453 -0.47 -15.75 31.57
C GLY A 453 -1.42 -15.79 30.36
N ALA A 454 -2.15 -14.71 30.06
CA ALA A 454 -3.12 -14.66 28.95
C ALA A 454 -2.68 -13.79 27.75
N GLY A 455 -1.54 -13.10 27.85
CA GLY A 455 -1.00 -12.30 26.74
C GLY A 455 -1.60 -10.88 26.69
N MET A 456 -1.64 -10.28 25.49
CA MET A 456 -2.17 -8.93 25.29
C MET A 456 -3.66 -9.02 24.96
N THR A 457 -4.50 -8.28 25.69
CA THR A 457 -5.89 -8.04 25.32
C THR A 457 -5.96 -6.88 24.35
N TYR A 458 -6.54 -7.13 23.19
CA TYR A 458 -6.77 -6.10 22.18
C TYR A 458 -8.12 -5.44 22.45
N ALA A 459 -8.13 -4.11 22.50
CA ALA A 459 -9.33 -3.33 22.78
C ALA A 459 -9.87 -2.60 21.53
N GLY A 460 -9.21 -2.76 20.39
CA GLY A 460 -9.59 -2.15 19.11
C GLY A 460 -9.50 -3.14 17.95
N GLY A 461 -9.95 -2.70 16.77
CA GLY A 461 -10.01 -3.50 15.55
C GLY A 461 -11.44 -3.89 15.16
N ALA A 462 -11.58 -4.57 14.04
CA ALA A 462 -12.87 -4.91 13.45
C ALA A 462 -13.66 -5.95 14.28
N LEU A 463 -12.99 -6.80 15.06
CA LEU A 463 -13.67 -7.77 15.94
C LEU A 463 -14.18 -7.14 17.24
N SER A 464 -13.78 -5.90 17.56
CA SER A 464 -14.23 -5.21 18.78
C SER A 464 -15.38 -4.22 18.55
N VAL A 465 -15.87 -4.09 17.31
CA VAL A 465 -17.05 -3.27 17.00
C VAL A 465 -18.30 -4.14 16.92
N ASP A 466 -19.46 -3.53 17.11
CA ASP A 466 -20.74 -4.19 16.86
C ASP A 466 -20.82 -4.62 15.37
N PRO A 467 -20.98 -5.93 15.07
CA PRO A 467 -21.07 -6.43 13.70
C PRO A 467 -22.12 -5.69 12.86
N ALA A 468 -23.26 -5.33 13.45
CA ALA A 468 -24.35 -4.65 12.77
C ALA A 468 -24.02 -3.20 12.33
N THR A 469 -22.87 -2.67 12.77
CA THR A 469 -22.37 -1.36 12.36
C THR A 469 -21.32 -1.45 11.27
N LEU A 470 -20.74 -2.62 11.00
CA LEU A 470 -19.55 -2.75 10.18
C LEU A 470 -19.89 -2.84 8.68
N LEU A 471 -19.54 -1.78 7.94
CA LEU A 471 -19.85 -1.62 6.51
C LEU A 471 -18.81 -2.28 5.59
N GLY A 472 -17.58 -2.46 6.06
CA GLY A 472 -16.52 -3.10 5.28
C GLY A 472 -15.13 -2.91 5.83
N VAL A 473 -14.19 -3.63 5.20
CA VAL A 473 -12.75 -3.56 5.45
C VAL A 473 -12.03 -3.24 4.14
N ASN A 474 -10.97 -2.44 4.20
CA ASN A 474 -10.11 -2.16 3.04
C ASN A 474 -8.65 -1.98 3.49
N GLY A 475 -7.88 -3.07 3.45
CA GLY A 475 -6.49 -3.07 3.90
C GLY A 475 -6.40 -2.88 5.41
N ASP A 476 -5.82 -1.76 5.85
CA ASP A 476 -5.67 -1.35 7.25
C ASP A 476 -6.78 -0.41 7.74
N ALA A 477 -7.87 -0.29 6.97
CA ALA A 477 -9.03 0.54 7.30
C ALA A 477 -10.32 -0.26 7.52
N ILE A 478 -11.18 0.24 8.40
CA ILE A 478 -12.55 -0.22 8.61
C ILE A 478 -13.54 0.93 8.46
N TYR A 479 -14.76 0.59 8.09
CA TYR A 479 -15.86 1.54 7.93
C TYR A 479 -17.05 1.09 8.78
N THR A 480 -17.59 1.98 9.60
CA THR A 480 -18.72 1.66 10.50
C THR A 480 -19.80 2.73 10.46
N THR A 481 -21.02 2.38 10.90
CA THR A 481 -22.13 3.34 11.03
C THR A 481 -22.07 4.20 12.29
N SER A 482 -21.24 3.81 13.27
CA SER A 482 -20.99 4.52 14.52
C SER A 482 -19.49 4.68 14.77
N VAL A 483 -19.07 5.77 15.40
CA VAL A 483 -17.66 5.99 15.75
C VAL A 483 -17.23 5.01 16.85
N PRO A 484 -16.24 4.13 16.63
CA PRO A 484 -15.70 3.29 17.70
C PRO A 484 -14.94 4.15 18.71
N ALA A 485 -15.35 4.16 19.98
CA ALA A 485 -14.75 5.03 21.00
C ALA A 485 -13.23 4.85 21.12
N TRP A 486 -12.74 3.60 21.05
CA TRP A 486 -11.31 3.29 21.12
C TRP A 486 -10.48 3.91 19.98
N SER A 487 -11.11 4.33 18.88
CA SER A 487 -10.45 4.96 17.73
C SER A 487 -10.25 6.48 17.90
N LEU A 488 -10.86 7.06 18.94
CA LEU A 488 -10.71 8.46 19.31
C LEU A 488 -9.42 8.68 20.12
N PRO A 489 -8.89 9.92 20.15
CA PRO A 489 -7.74 10.27 20.97
C PRO A 489 -7.94 9.94 22.45
N VAL A 490 -6.87 9.56 23.15
CA VAL A 490 -6.89 9.28 24.60
C VAL A 490 -7.36 10.45 25.48
N THR A 491 -7.46 11.65 24.94
CA THR A 491 -8.04 12.82 25.62
C THR A 491 -9.57 12.76 25.75
N VAL A 492 -10.22 11.89 24.98
CA VAL A 492 -11.67 11.64 25.04
C VAL A 492 -11.93 10.45 25.98
N PRO A 493 -12.98 10.49 26.82
CA PRO A 493 -13.37 9.33 27.63
C PRO A 493 -13.58 8.08 26.77
N GLY A 494 -12.85 6.99 27.08
CA GLY A 494 -12.90 5.74 26.30
C GLY A 494 -12.07 5.77 25.00
N GLY A 495 -11.36 6.86 24.72
CA GLY A 495 -10.40 6.97 23.63
C GLY A 495 -9.17 6.10 23.83
N GLY A 496 -8.68 5.51 22.74
CA GLY A 496 -7.55 4.58 22.74
C GLY A 496 -6.41 4.95 21.78
N ASP A 497 -6.54 6.03 21.02
CA ASP A 497 -5.49 6.49 20.11
C ASP A 497 -4.48 7.38 20.83
N ASP A 498 -3.28 6.85 21.06
CA ASP A 498 -2.13 7.50 21.71
C ASP A 498 -1.15 8.14 20.71
N GLY A 499 -1.45 8.13 19.41
CA GLY A 499 -0.54 8.67 18.40
C GLY A 499 0.51 7.69 17.90
N GLU A 500 0.63 6.49 18.48
CA GLU A 500 1.68 5.53 18.12
C GLU A 500 1.50 4.93 16.71
N VAL A 501 2.61 4.46 16.15
CA VAL A 501 2.63 3.72 14.88
C VAL A 501 2.01 2.34 15.07
N GLY A 502 1.12 1.94 14.15
CA GLY A 502 0.39 0.67 14.24
C GLY A 502 -0.94 0.76 14.99
N ARG A 503 -1.36 1.96 15.42
CA ARG A 503 -2.70 2.22 15.94
C ARG A 503 -3.70 2.46 14.82
N MET A 504 -4.94 2.05 15.03
CA MET A 504 -6.06 2.49 14.20
C MET A 504 -6.68 3.74 14.81
N ARG A 505 -6.99 4.74 13.98
CA ARG A 505 -7.51 6.05 14.41
C ARG A 505 -8.65 6.51 13.51
N LEU A 506 -9.57 7.30 14.05
CA LEU A 506 -10.56 7.99 13.23
C LEU A 506 -9.86 8.97 12.26
N GLN A 507 -10.24 8.92 10.99
CA GLN A 507 -9.78 9.82 9.93
C GLN A 507 -10.90 10.65 9.32
N GLY A 508 -12.14 10.21 9.47
CA GLY A 508 -13.28 10.93 8.92
C GLY A 508 -14.59 10.46 9.52
N TRP A 509 -15.53 11.39 9.65
CA TRP A 509 -16.89 11.10 10.10
C TRP A 509 -17.93 11.84 9.27
N LEU A 510 -19.04 11.17 8.99
CA LEU A 510 -20.26 11.78 8.48
C LEU A 510 -21.40 11.33 9.39
N ALA A 511 -22.09 12.27 10.06
CA ALA A 511 -23.17 11.94 10.99
C ALA A 511 -24.36 11.20 10.35
N SER A 512 -24.69 11.52 9.11
CA SER A 512 -25.77 10.85 8.38
C SER A 512 -25.52 10.83 6.87
N THR A 513 -25.61 9.64 6.28
CA THR A 513 -25.49 9.44 4.85
C THR A 513 -26.22 8.17 4.41
N LYS A 514 -26.51 8.07 3.10
CA LYS A 514 -26.97 6.82 2.51
C LYS A 514 -25.85 5.79 2.59
N LEU A 515 -26.11 4.64 3.17
CA LEU A 515 -25.12 3.59 3.33
C LEU A 515 -24.74 2.98 1.96
N PRO A 516 -23.47 2.59 1.77
CA PRO A 516 -22.98 2.16 0.46
C PRO A 516 -23.45 0.74 0.14
N SER A 517 -24.00 0.56 -1.07
CA SER A 517 -24.37 -0.75 -1.63
C SER A 517 -23.27 -1.35 -2.53
N THR A 518 -22.27 -0.52 -2.86
CA THR A 518 -21.12 -0.92 -3.67
C THR A 518 -19.80 -0.42 -3.09
N THR A 519 -18.70 -1.07 -3.48
CA THR A 519 -17.34 -0.63 -3.15
C THR A 519 -17.02 0.78 -3.66
N ALA A 520 -17.55 1.14 -4.85
CA ALA A 520 -17.34 2.46 -5.43
C ALA A 520 -18.02 3.56 -4.60
N GLU A 521 -19.26 3.33 -4.14
CA GLU A 521 -19.96 4.24 -3.23
C GLU A 521 -19.22 4.39 -1.90
N ARG A 522 -18.76 3.28 -1.31
CA ARG A 522 -17.96 3.30 -0.08
C ARG A 522 -16.69 4.14 -0.23
N ASN A 523 -15.98 4.00 -1.35
CA ASN A 523 -14.75 4.77 -1.60
C ASN A 523 -15.04 6.28 -1.76
N ARG A 524 -16.17 6.65 -2.35
CA ARG A 524 -16.63 8.07 -2.39
C ARG A 524 -16.96 8.59 -0.99
N LEU A 525 -17.65 7.78 -0.17
CA LEU A 525 -17.93 8.14 1.22
C LEU A 525 -16.66 8.30 2.06
N ARG A 526 -15.67 7.41 1.88
CA ARG A 526 -14.34 7.56 2.51
C ARG A 526 -13.72 8.93 2.20
N GLN A 527 -13.66 9.32 0.92
CA GLN A 527 -13.11 10.61 0.51
C GLN A 527 -13.88 11.78 1.13
N ARG A 528 -15.21 11.70 1.17
CA ARG A 528 -16.06 12.72 1.79
C ARG A 528 -15.86 12.80 3.31
N ALA A 529 -15.76 11.67 3.99
CA ALA A 529 -15.53 11.61 5.43
C ALA A 529 -14.16 12.16 5.80
N GLU A 530 -13.11 11.79 5.06
CA GLU A 530 -11.76 12.32 5.24
C GLU A 530 -11.71 13.84 5.04
N ALA A 531 -12.41 14.36 4.02
CA ALA A 531 -12.53 15.80 3.79
C ALA A 531 -13.35 16.53 4.86
N ALA A 532 -14.32 15.85 5.50
CA ALA A 532 -15.12 16.40 6.59
C ALA A 532 -14.37 16.45 7.92
N GLY A 533 -13.29 15.66 8.07
CA GLY A 533 -12.51 15.61 9.29
C GLY A 533 -13.19 14.82 10.41
N VAL A 534 -12.78 15.10 11.65
CA VAL A 534 -13.16 14.34 12.86
C VAL A 534 -13.80 15.21 13.95
N GLU A 535 -13.87 16.52 13.73
CA GLU A 535 -14.25 17.53 14.70
C GLU A 535 -15.68 17.29 15.23
N GLU A 536 -16.63 17.01 14.34
CA GLU A 536 -18.02 16.70 14.71
C GLU A 536 -18.10 15.47 15.63
N ALA A 537 -17.31 14.43 15.35
CA ALA A 537 -17.26 13.22 16.18
C ALA A 537 -16.66 13.49 17.55
N LEU A 538 -15.62 14.34 17.63
CA LEU A 538 -14.98 14.71 18.90
C LEU A 538 -15.94 15.50 19.79
N VAL A 539 -16.66 16.47 19.23
CA VAL A 539 -17.68 17.24 19.96
C VAL A 539 -18.79 16.33 20.47
N ALA A 540 -19.30 15.42 19.63
CA ALA A 540 -20.33 14.46 20.02
C ALA A 540 -19.87 13.50 21.13
N ALA A 541 -18.58 13.18 21.19
CA ALA A 541 -17.98 12.30 22.19
C ALA A 541 -17.60 13.02 23.50
N GLY A 542 -17.90 14.32 23.63
CA GLY A 542 -17.62 15.09 24.84
C GLY A 542 -16.17 15.58 24.96
N ALA A 543 -15.42 15.64 23.86
CA ALA A 543 -14.26 16.54 23.81
C ALA A 543 -14.80 17.96 23.90
N GLY A 544 -14.40 18.75 24.91
CA GLY A 544 -14.84 20.14 25.04
C GLY A 544 -14.63 20.92 23.73
N GLU A 545 -15.45 21.96 23.50
CA GLU A 545 -15.30 22.84 22.33
C GLU A 545 -13.82 23.18 22.14
N PRO A 546 -13.27 23.10 20.91
CA PRO A 546 -11.93 23.55 20.66
C PRO A 546 -11.92 25.05 20.94
N THR A 547 -11.36 25.47 22.07
CA THR A 547 -11.05 26.87 22.30
C THR A 547 -10.13 27.29 21.18
N ALA A 548 -10.60 28.21 20.36
CA ALA A 548 -9.79 28.94 19.40
C ALA A 548 -8.77 29.79 20.17
N ASP A 549 -7.73 29.15 20.71
CA ASP A 549 -6.50 29.76 21.18
C ASP A 549 -5.48 28.66 21.52
N VAL A 550 -4.77 28.20 20.49
CA VAL A 550 -3.34 27.89 20.61
C VAL A 550 -2.62 28.67 19.49
N ALA A 551 -2.91 29.96 19.44
CA ALA A 551 -2.06 30.96 18.81
C ALA A 551 -1.69 31.96 19.92
N ALA A 552 -0.39 32.12 20.16
CA ALA A 552 0.22 33.14 21.02
C ALA A 552 0.02 33.02 22.55
N THR A 553 0.97 32.36 23.22
CA THR A 553 1.68 32.75 24.47
C THR A 553 2.46 31.50 24.90
N ASP A 554 3.79 31.49 24.93
CA ASP A 554 4.57 32.17 25.95
C ASP A 554 5.81 32.85 25.38
N GLN A 555 5.78 34.18 25.48
CA GLN A 555 6.97 35.00 25.55
C GLN A 555 6.87 35.76 26.89
N VAL A 556 8.02 35.78 27.59
CA VAL A 556 8.43 36.69 28.68
C VAL A 556 7.95 36.36 30.10
N ASP A 557 8.86 35.86 30.94
CA ASP A 557 9.48 36.69 31.99
C ASP A 557 10.76 36.04 32.60
N ALA A 558 11.83 36.86 32.63
CA ALA A 558 13.17 36.73 33.21
C ALA A 558 14.22 35.85 32.50
#